data_AF-A0A7C7A4F9-F1
#
_entry.id   AF-A0A7C7A4F9-F1
#
_cell.length_a   1.000
_cell.length_b   1.000
_cell.length_c   1.000
_cell.angle_alpha   90.00
_cell.angle_beta   90.00
_cell.angle_gamma   90.00
#
_symmetry.space_group_name_H-M   'P 1'
#
loop_
_entity.id
_entity.type
_entity.pdbx_description
1 polymer ?
#
loop_
_entity_poly.entity_id
_entity_poly.type
_entity_poly.pdbx_seq_one_letter_code
_entity_poly.pdbx_strand_id
1 'polypeptide(L)'
;LHFLFQPYNAQQTMPEDFKIEHCDDDEIIIKSYGISAHASTPEKGKNAAMLLAKLLGKIKLAEPERNFLSFINDMIGLDTTGKGLGVDFEDEVSGPLSLNVGIVELDQSKAAVTVDIRYPIKYTGEQILKRIRENIPESISIENVSDNKPHYVSEDNLMIQKLKEAYEKVTGKQAYCFSIGGGTYARMFDDCVAFGPTFPGKPDLAHHTNEYIEIKDLMQNLRIYTYVLKELAK
;
A
#
# COMPACT_ATOMS: atom_id res chain seq x y z
N LEU A 1 2.87 -6.32 -28.75
CA LEU A 1 4.03 -7.20 -29.01
C LEU A 1 3.50 -8.40 -29.79
N HIS A 2 3.91 -8.57 -31.05
CA HIS A 2 3.52 -9.72 -31.87
C HIS A 2 4.45 -10.89 -31.54
N PHE A 3 3.91 -12.01 -31.08
CA PHE A 3 4.65 -13.26 -30.92
C PHE A 3 3.92 -14.36 -31.71
N LEU A 4 4.49 -14.73 -32.86
CA LEU A 4 4.17 -15.98 -33.55
C LEU A 4 4.54 -17.16 -32.63
N PHE A 5 3.56 -17.70 -31.91
CA PHE A 5 3.68 -19.01 -31.28
C PHE A 5 3.06 -20.04 -32.21
N GLN A 6 3.87 -20.99 -32.70
CA GLN A 6 3.33 -22.21 -33.29
C GLN A 6 2.37 -22.88 -32.29
N PRO A 7 1.25 -23.47 -32.76
CA PRO A 7 0.18 -23.93 -31.91
C PRO A 7 0.62 -25.18 -31.15
N TYR A 8 1.18 -24.99 -29.96
CA TYR A 8 1.28 -26.06 -28.98
C TYR A 8 0.02 -26.01 -28.14
N ASN A 9 -0.79 -27.07 -28.25
CA ASN A 9 -2.01 -27.28 -27.48
C ASN A 9 -1.77 -27.10 -25.97
N ALA A 10 -1.92 -25.88 -25.47
CA ALA A 10 -1.80 -25.55 -24.07
C ALA A 10 -3.20 -25.48 -23.44
N GLN A 11 -3.91 -26.60 -23.41
CA GLN A 11 -4.91 -26.82 -22.35
C GLN A 11 -4.17 -27.18 -21.05
N GLN A 12 -3.37 -26.25 -20.54
CA GLN A 12 -2.97 -26.25 -19.14
C GLN A 12 -3.90 -25.29 -18.44
N THR A 13 -4.82 -25.82 -17.63
CA THR A 13 -5.66 -25.04 -16.73
C THR A 13 -4.75 -24.16 -15.87
N MET A 14 -4.77 -22.85 -16.14
CA MET A 14 -4.12 -21.88 -15.27
C MET A 14 -4.92 -21.74 -13.97
N PRO A 15 -4.27 -21.36 -12.85
CA PRO A 15 -4.98 -21.05 -11.60
C PRO A 15 -6.10 -20.03 -11.82
N GLU A 16 -7.12 -20.01 -10.95
CA GLU A 16 -8.28 -19.09 -11.03
C GLU A 16 -7.92 -17.59 -11.16
N ASP A 17 -6.67 -17.25 -10.83
CA ASP A 17 -6.12 -15.90 -10.91
C ASP A 17 -5.84 -15.42 -12.35
N PHE A 18 -5.86 -16.29 -13.36
CA PHE A 18 -5.51 -15.93 -14.73
C PHE A 18 -6.59 -16.31 -15.74
N LYS A 19 -6.76 -15.46 -16.76
CA LYS A 19 -7.58 -15.74 -17.94
C LYS A 19 -6.76 -15.46 -19.20
N ILE A 20 -6.76 -16.42 -20.12
CA ILE A 20 -6.15 -16.27 -21.44
C ILE A 20 -7.25 -16.08 -22.47
N GLU A 21 -7.09 -15.08 -23.32
CA GLU A 21 -7.95 -14.85 -24.49
C GLU A 21 -7.06 -14.86 -25.73
N HIS A 22 -7.42 -15.67 -26.72
CA HIS A 22 -6.80 -15.64 -28.03
C HIS A 22 -7.47 -14.54 -28.85
N CYS A 23 -6.67 -13.58 -29.30
CA CYS A 23 -7.06 -12.66 -30.36
C CYS A 23 -6.78 -13.31 -31.73
N ASP A 24 -7.04 -12.60 -32.82
CA ASP A 24 -6.71 -13.07 -34.18
C ASP A 24 -5.25 -13.59 -34.26
N ASP A 25 -4.97 -14.42 -35.28
CA ASP A 25 -4.04 -15.57 -35.32
C ASP A 25 -2.67 -15.55 -34.59
N ASP A 26 -2.15 -14.42 -34.08
CA ASP A 26 -0.83 -14.32 -33.43
C ASP A 26 -0.79 -13.50 -32.12
N GLU A 27 -1.94 -13.13 -31.56
CA GLU A 27 -1.98 -12.34 -30.31
C GLU A 27 -2.68 -13.05 -29.16
N ILE A 28 -2.08 -12.95 -27.98
CA ILE A 28 -2.60 -13.54 -26.74
C ILE A 28 -2.76 -12.42 -25.71
N ILE A 29 -3.95 -12.33 -25.12
CA ILE A 29 -4.22 -11.49 -23.96
C ILE A 29 -4.22 -12.36 -22.71
N ILE A 30 -3.33 -12.05 -21.76
CA ILE A 30 -3.31 -12.67 -20.43
C ILE A 30 -3.81 -11.64 -19.43
N LYS A 31 -4.93 -11.96 -18.77
CA LYS A 31 -5.49 -11.16 -17.67
C LYS A 31 -5.14 -11.83 -16.36
N SER A 32 -4.72 -11.02 -15.39
CA SER A 32 -4.45 -11.43 -14.00
C SER A 32 -5.45 -10.75 -13.09
N TYR A 33 -5.99 -11.49 -12.13
CA TYR A 33 -6.97 -11.03 -11.17
C TYR A 33 -6.39 -11.09 -9.77
N GLY A 34 -6.75 -10.09 -8.97
CA GLY A 34 -6.23 -9.90 -7.63
C GLY A 34 -7.29 -9.36 -6.70
N ILE A 35 -6.87 -9.03 -5.48
CA ILE A 35 -7.71 -8.42 -4.45
C ILE A 35 -7.13 -7.04 -4.18
N SER A 36 -7.93 -6.00 -4.43
CA SER A 36 -7.54 -4.62 -4.14
C SER A 36 -7.39 -4.41 -2.63
N ALA A 37 -6.39 -3.64 -2.24
CA ALA A 37 -6.17 -3.21 -0.88
C ALA A 37 -5.61 -1.77 -0.88
N HIS A 38 -5.81 -1.07 0.23
CA HIS A 38 -5.19 0.23 0.45
C HIS A 38 -3.66 0.12 0.40
N ALA A 39 -2.99 1.10 -0.21
CA ALA A 39 -1.54 1.09 -0.41
C ALA A 39 -0.72 1.02 0.89
N SER A 40 -1.30 1.42 2.03
CA SER A 40 -0.65 1.29 3.33
C SER A 40 -0.79 -0.10 3.96
N THR A 41 -1.72 -0.93 3.48
CA THR A 41 -1.96 -2.31 3.95
C THR A 41 -1.99 -3.30 2.77
N PRO A 42 -0.95 -3.34 1.93
CA PRO A 42 -0.91 -4.19 0.75
C PRO A 42 -1.01 -5.69 1.08
N GLU A 43 -0.65 -6.11 2.30
CA GLU A 43 -0.74 -7.49 2.79
C GLU A 43 -2.17 -8.03 2.88
N LYS A 44 -3.18 -7.14 2.92
CA LYS A 44 -4.60 -7.52 2.87
C LYS A 44 -5.07 -7.83 1.45
N GLY A 45 -4.26 -7.49 0.45
CA GLY A 45 -4.58 -7.64 -0.96
C GLY A 45 -3.86 -8.81 -1.62
N LYS A 46 -4.04 -8.89 -2.94
CA LYS A 46 -3.33 -9.81 -3.81
C LYS A 46 -3.02 -9.06 -5.10
N ASN A 47 -1.76 -8.66 -5.28
CA ASN A 47 -1.37 -7.76 -6.36
C ASN A 47 -1.41 -8.45 -7.73
N ALA A 48 -2.43 -8.12 -8.54
CA ALA A 48 -2.63 -8.71 -9.86
C ALA A 48 -1.46 -8.47 -10.82
N ALA A 49 -0.83 -7.29 -10.76
CA ALA A 49 0.29 -6.94 -11.64
C ALA A 49 1.52 -7.77 -11.30
N MET A 50 1.85 -7.94 -10.01
CA MET A 50 2.99 -8.78 -9.60
C MET A 50 2.74 -10.28 -9.82
N LEU A 51 1.49 -10.74 -9.75
CA LEU A 51 1.13 -12.10 -10.19
C LEU A 51 1.40 -12.31 -11.68
N LEU A 52 1.03 -11.33 -12.51
CA LEU A 52 1.32 -11.37 -13.94
C LEU A 52 2.83 -11.31 -14.20
N ALA A 53 3.57 -10.43 -13.53
CA ALA A 53 5.03 -10.36 -13.62
C ALA A 53 5.69 -11.71 -13.27
N LYS A 54 5.21 -12.38 -12.23
CA LYS A 54 5.69 -13.71 -11.82
C LYS A 54 5.40 -14.79 -12.87
N LEU A 55 4.25 -14.71 -13.53
CA LEU A 55 3.92 -15.60 -14.65
C LEU A 55 4.83 -15.33 -15.86
N LEU A 56 4.99 -14.05 -16.23
CA LEU A 56 5.84 -13.63 -17.34
C LEU A 56 7.31 -14.01 -17.14
N GLY A 57 7.79 -14.02 -15.89
CA GLY A 57 9.14 -14.49 -15.54
C GLY A 57 9.39 -15.98 -15.84
N LYS A 58 8.33 -16.79 -16.05
CA LYS A 58 8.46 -18.20 -16.48
C LYS A 58 8.55 -18.37 -18.00
N ILE A 59 8.29 -17.30 -18.75
CA ILE A 59 8.32 -17.29 -20.21
C ILE A 59 9.69 -16.81 -20.66
N LYS A 60 10.20 -17.37 -21.76
CA LYS A 60 11.44 -16.89 -22.37
C LYS A 60 11.15 -15.58 -23.09
N LEU A 61 11.42 -14.46 -22.41
CA LEU A 61 11.41 -13.12 -23.01
C LEU A 61 12.80 -12.74 -23.51
N ALA A 62 12.84 -11.84 -24.49
CA ALA A 62 14.08 -11.23 -24.94
C ALA A 62 14.63 -10.27 -23.88
N GLU A 63 15.91 -9.91 -24.03
CA GLU A 63 16.47 -8.78 -23.32
C GLU A 63 16.10 -7.48 -24.05
N PRO A 64 15.82 -6.37 -23.32
CA PRO A 64 16.06 -6.14 -21.88
C PRO A 64 14.88 -6.46 -20.94
N GLU A 65 13.71 -6.84 -21.46
CA GLU A 65 12.49 -7.03 -20.65
C GLU A 65 12.65 -8.14 -19.61
N ARG A 66 13.38 -9.19 -19.97
CA ARG A 66 13.67 -10.31 -19.08
C ARG A 66 14.49 -9.89 -17.85
N ASN A 67 15.52 -9.06 -18.02
CA ASN A 67 16.30 -8.53 -16.89
C ASN A 67 15.44 -7.73 -15.90
N PHE A 68 14.59 -6.84 -16.41
CA PHE A 68 13.70 -6.04 -15.56
C PHE A 68 12.68 -6.91 -14.82
N LEU A 69 12.04 -7.86 -15.52
CA LEU A 69 11.09 -8.79 -14.91
C LEU A 69 11.74 -9.70 -13.87
N SER A 70 12.98 -10.14 -14.11
CA SER A 70 13.72 -10.94 -13.14
C SER A 70 14.02 -10.12 -11.89
N PHE A 71 14.51 -8.88 -12.05
CA PHE A 71 14.75 -7.96 -10.94
C PHE A 71 13.50 -7.75 -10.09
N ILE A 72 12.36 -7.36 -10.68
CA ILE A 72 11.15 -7.10 -9.87
C ILE A 72 10.61 -8.37 -9.22
N ASN A 73 10.73 -9.54 -9.85
CA ASN A 73 10.25 -10.80 -9.26
C ASN A 73 11.13 -11.26 -8.09
N ASP A 74 12.45 -11.08 -8.19
CA ASP A 74 13.41 -11.54 -7.18
C ASP A 74 13.48 -10.58 -5.99
N MET A 75 13.43 -9.27 -6.26
CA MET A 75 13.63 -8.23 -5.24
C MET A 75 12.33 -7.74 -4.60
N ILE A 76 11.19 -7.87 -5.29
CA ILE A 76 9.88 -7.43 -4.81
C ILE A 76 8.91 -8.61 -4.78
N GLY A 77 8.66 -9.25 -5.92
CA GLY A 77 7.75 -10.38 -6.02
C GLY A 77 6.36 -10.06 -5.44
N LEU A 78 5.88 -10.92 -4.54
CA LEU A 78 4.64 -10.69 -3.79
C LEU A 78 4.91 -10.18 -2.37
N ASP A 79 6.16 -9.81 -2.07
CA ASP A 79 6.53 -9.25 -0.78
C ASP A 79 5.89 -7.86 -0.60
N THR A 80 5.49 -7.59 0.63
CA THR A 80 4.88 -6.32 1.03
C THR A 80 5.70 -5.60 2.09
N THR A 81 6.85 -6.13 2.48
CA THR A 81 7.69 -5.56 3.55
C THR A 81 8.95 -4.88 3.02
N GLY A 82 9.26 -5.03 1.72
CA GLY A 82 10.49 -4.50 1.12
C GLY A 82 11.75 -5.27 1.52
N LYS A 83 11.60 -6.53 1.95
CA LYS A 83 12.70 -7.37 2.42
C LYS A 83 13.77 -7.58 1.35
N GLY A 84 13.36 -7.86 0.11
CA GLY A 84 14.31 -8.05 -0.99
C GLY A 84 15.13 -6.79 -1.27
N LEU A 85 14.57 -5.61 -1.05
CA LEU A 85 15.24 -4.31 -1.18
C LEU A 85 16.02 -3.89 0.09
N GLY A 86 16.03 -4.73 1.12
CA GLY A 86 16.77 -4.53 2.36
C GLY A 86 16.17 -3.49 3.32
N VAL A 87 14.88 -3.17 3.19
CA VAL A 87 14.16 -2.13 3.95
C VAL A 87 13.02 -2.70 4.78
N ASP A 88 13.09 -3.95 5.24
CA ASP A 88 12.11 -4.56 6.17
C ASP A 88 12.22 -4.00 7.60
N PHE A 89 12.15 -2.68 7.72
CA PHE A 89 12.30 -1.95 8.97
C PHE A 89 11.01 -1.93 9.79
N GLU A 90 11.16 -1.80 11.10
CA GLU A 90 10.04 -1.66 12.03
C GLU A 90 10.44 -0.78 13.22
N ASP A 91 9.44 -0.18 13.86
CA ASP A 91 9.55 0.35 15.22
C ASP A 91 8.30 0.09 16.05
N GLU A 92 8.42 0.25 17.38
CA GLU A 92 7.35 -0.07 18.33
C GLU A 92 6.13 0.86 18.21
N VAL A 93 6.31 2.07 17.68
CA VAL A 93 5.28 3.12 17.69
C VAL A 93 4.41 3.04 16.43
N SER A 94 5.07 2.94 15.28
CA SER A 94 4.45 3.00 13.95
C SER A 94 4.35 1.65 13.26
N GLY A 95 5.04 0.63 13.78
CA GLY A 95 4.98 -0.73 13.27
C GLY A 95 5.93 -0.98 12.09
N PRO A 96 5.68 -2.02 11.29
CA PRO A 96 6.53 -2.41 10.18
C PRO A 96 6.36 -1.51 8.96
N LEU A 97 7.41 -1.41 8.15
CA LEU A 97 7.37 -0.83 6.82
C LEU A 97 6.39 -1.61 5.92
N SER A 98 5.61 -0.90 5.12
CA SER A 98 4.86 -1.51 4.02
C SER A 98 5.33 -0.98 2.66
N LEU A 99 5.41 -1.91 1.70
CA LEU A 99 5.77 -1.66 0.31
C LEU A 99 4.63 -2.15 -0.57
N ASN A 100 4.05 -1.24 -1.34
CA ASN A 100 3.01 -1.53 -2.31
C ASN A 100 3.49 -1.23 -3.73
N VAL A 101 3.38 -2.21 -4.63
CA VAL A 101 3.54 -1.96 -6.07
C VAL A 101 2.22 -1.41 -6.62
N GLY A 102 2.17 -0.09 -6.83
CA GLY A 102 0.95 0.58 -7.29
C GLY A 102 0.76 0.52 -8.80
N ILE A 103 1.86 0.61 -9.57
CA ILE A 103 1.83 0.69 -11.02
C ILE A 103 2.98 -0.15 -11.59
N VAL A 104 2.69 -0.94 -12.62
CA VAL A 104 3.68 -1.65 -13.44
C VAL A 104 3.42 -1.27 -14.89
N GLU A 105 4.45 -0.75 -15.56
CA GLU A 105 4.41 -0.39 -16.97
C GLU A 105 5.52 -1.15 -17.69
N LEU A 106 5.14 -1.97 -18.68
CA LEU A 106 6.08 -2.70 -19.51
C LEU A 106 5.59 -2.70 -20.96
N ASP A 107 6.32 -2.01 -21.82
CA ASP A 107 6.13 -1.99 -23.27
C ASP A 107 7.49 -1.94 -23.99
N GLN A 108 7.49 -1.76 -25.31
CA GLN A 108 8.71 -1.74 -26.14
C GLN A 108 9.66 -0.56 -25.83
N SER A 109 9.19 0.46 -25.12
CA SER A 109 9.89 1.71 -24.84
C SER A 109 10.15 1.94 -23.34
N LYS A 110 9.34 1.32 -22.46
CA LYS A 110 9.36 1.59 -21.02
C LYS A 110 9.21 0.31 -20.22
N ALA A 111 10.05 0.18 -19.19
CA ALA A 111 9.95 -0.84 -18.15
C ALA A 111 10.09 -0.14 -16.78
N ALA A 112 8.98 0.02 -16.07
CA ALA A 112 8.93 0.80 -14.84
C ALA A 112 7.99 0.17 -13.80
N VAL A 113 8.35 0.33 -12.53
CA VAL A 113 7.51 -0.01 -11.39
C VAL A 113 7.44 1.20 -10.47
N THR A 114 6.23 1.60 -10.09
CA THR A 114 6.02 2.63 -9.06
C THR A 114 5.65 1.94 -7.75
N VAL A 115 6.44 2.21 -6.72
CA VAL A 115 6.24 1.70 -5.37
C VAL A 115 5.80 2.82 -4.43
N ASP A 116 4.85 2.52 -3.56
CA ASP A 116 4.47 3.34 -2.41
C ASP A 116 5.06 2.67 -1.16
N ILE A 117 5.89 3.40 -0.42
CA ILE A 117 6.57 2.90 0.77
C ILE A 117 6.13 3.73 1.98
N ARG A 118 5.56 3.05 2.98
CA ARG A 118 5.24 3.63 4.28
C ARG A 118 6.28 3.14 5.28
N TYR A 119 7.16 4.02 5.73
CA TYR A 119 8.28 3.65 6.59
C TYR A 119 8.08 4.09 8.04
N PRO A 120 8.70 3.40 9.02
CA PRO A 120 8.52 3.69 10.44
C PRO A 120 9.11 5.05 10.83
N ILE A 121 8.55 5.68 11.88
CA ILE A 121 8.92 7.04 12.34
C ILE A 121 10.39 7.17 12.74
N LYS A 122 11.05 6.06 13.08
CA LYS A 122 12.48 6.01 13.41
C LYS A 122 13.41 6.28 12.22
N TYR A 123 12.90 6.17 11.00
CA TYR A 123 13.68 6.25 9.77
C TYR A 123 13.36 7.49 8.95
N THR A 124 14.24 7.86 8.02
CA THR A 124 14.02 8.93 7.05
C THR A 124 13.93 8.38 5.63
N GLY A 125 13.20 9.06 4.74
CA GLY A 125 13.14 8.70 3.32
C GLY A 125 14.53 8.58 2.67
N GLU A 126 15.49 9.41 3.08
CA GLU A 126 16.89 9.31 2.63
C GLU A 126 17.55 7.99 3.03
N GLN A 127 17.33 7.50 4.25
CA GLN A 127 17.84 6.20 4.70
C GLN A 127 17.22 5.05 3.91
N ILE A 128 15.91 5.11 3.66
CA ILE A 128 15.20 4.13 2.83
C ILE A 128 15.80 4.11 1.42
N LEU A 129 15.89 5.27 0.76
CA LEU A 129 16.41 5.37 -0.60
C LEU A 129 17.86 4.91 -0.71
N LYS A 130 18.70 5.29 0.27
CA LYS A 130 20.10 4.83 0.31
C LYS A 130 20.16 3.31 0.37
N ARG A 131 19.36 2.70 1.26
CA ARG A 131 19.32 1.25 1.43
C ARG A 131 18.84 0.53 0.18
N ILE A 132 17.82 1.05 -0.50
CA ILE A 132 17.35 0.48 -1.77
C ILE A 132 18.47 0.57 -2.82
N ARG A 133 19.12 1.73 -2.98
CA ARG A 133 20.22 1.92 -3.94
C ARG A 133 21.38 0.94 -3.75
N GLU A 134 21.68 0.57 -2.50
CA GLU A 134 22.72 -0.41 -2.18
C GLU A 134 22.36 -1.84 -2.60
N ASN A 135 21.07 -2.14 -2.83
CA ASN A 135 20.58 -3.49 -3.11
C ASN A 135 20.06 -3.67 -4.55
N ILE A 136 19.95 -2.61 -5.35
CA ILE A 136 19.53 -2.71 -6.76
C ILE A 136 20.76 -2.76 -7.70
N PRO A 137 20.67 -3.45 -8.85
CA PRO A 137 21.76 -3.46 -9.83
C PRO A 137 21.91 -2.11 -10.53
N GLU A 138 23.11 -1.82 -11.05
CA GLU A 138 23.41 -0.56 -11.77
C GLU A 138 22.52 -0.31 -13.00
N SER A 139 21.90 -1.36 -13.54
CA SER A 139 20.96 -1.27 -14.66
C SER A 139 19.57 -0.72 -14.29
N ILE A 140 19.29 -0.51 -13.00
CA ILE A 140 18.02 0.01 -12.51
C ILE A 140 18.24 1.42 -11.94
N SER A 141 17.50 2.40 -12.46
CA SER A 141 17.45 3.75 -11.90
C SER A 141 16.24 3.93 -10.98
N ILE A 142 16.38 4.81 -9.99
CA ILE A 142 15.26 5.29 -9.16
C ILE A 142 14.99 6.75 -9.56
N GLU A 143 13.78 7.01 -10.01
CA GLU A 143 13.33 8.31 -10.51
C GLU A 143 12.03 8.74 -9.84
N ASN A 144 11.65 10.02 -9.98
CA ASN A 144 10.38 10.58 -9.48
C ASN A 144 10.13 10.33 -7.98
N VAL A 145 11.17 10.49 -7.17
CA VAL A 145 11.08 10.33 -5.71
C VAL A 145 10.30 11.48 -5.11
N SER A 146 9.24 11.15 -4.36
CA SER A 146 8.53 12.06 -3.47
C SER A 146 8.54 11.47 -2.06
N ASP A 147 8.96 12.27 -1.08
CA ASP A 147 8.96 11.87 0.32
C ASP A 147 8.06 12.80 1.13
N ASN A 148 7.22 12.20 1.96
CA ASN A 148 6.49 12.91 2.98
C ASN A 148 6.82 12.27 4.33
N LYS A 149 7.56 13.01 5.17
CA LYS A 149 8.07 12.53 6.46
C LYS A 149 6.96 12.00 7.38
N PRO A 150 7.20 10.94 8.17
CA PRO A 150 6.25 10.45 9.15
C PRO A 150 5.81 11.55 10.10
N HIS A 151 4.55 11.49 10.51
CA HIS A 151 3.94 12.46 11.42
C HIS A 151 3.62 11.77 12.75
N TYR A 152 4.10 12.32 13.86
CA TYR A 152 3.92 11.76 15.18
C TYR A 152 3.68 12.87 16.20
N VAL A 153 2.67 12.67 17.04
CA VAL A 153 2.37 13.54 18.18
C VAL A 153 2.30 12.65 19.41
N SER A 154 3.04 13.01 20.46
CA SER A 154 3.06 12.25 21.71
C SER A 154 1.67 12.17 22.32
N GLU A 155 1.27 11.00 22.81
CA GLU A 155 0.00 10.80 23.53
C GLU A 155 -0.15 11.76 24.72
N ASP A 156 0.96 12.18 25.34
CA ASP A 156 0.97 13.16 26.44
C ASP A 156 0.54 14.58 26.02
N ASN A 157 0.36 14.84 24.72
CA ASN A 157 -0.13 16.12 24.23
C ASN A 157 -1.52 16.44 24.81
N LEU A 158 -1.67 17.63 25.37
CA LEU A 158 -2.91 18.08 26.03
C LEU A 158 -4.14 17.98 25.11
N MET A 159 -3.98 18.26 23.81
CA MET A 159 -5.06 18.12 22.83
C MET A 159 -5.51 16.66 22.73
N ILE A 160 -4.56 15.71 22.63
CA ILE A 160 -4.87 14.28 22.54
C ILE A 160 -5.59 13.80 23.80
N GLN A 161 -5.15 14.22 24.99
CA GLN A 161 -5.83 13.87 26.24
C GLN A 161 -7.28 14.36 26.24
N LYS A 162 -7.55 15.59 25.79
CA LYS A 162 -8.92 16.10 25.63
C LYS A 162 -9.76 15.31 24.61
N LEU A 163 -9.15 14.86 23.51
CA LEU A 163 -9.84 14.00 22.52
C LEU A 163 -10.19 12.63 23.11
N LYS A 164 -9.28 12.03 23.88
CA LYS A 164 -9.50 10.76 24.59
C LYS A 164 -10.65 10.89 25.59
N GLU A 165 -10.64 11.94 26.42
CA GLU A 165 -11.73 12.22 27.37
C GLU A 165 -13.10 12.35 26.66
N ALA A 166 -13.14 13.03 25.52
CA ALA A 166 -14.36 13.18 24.73
C ALA A 166 -14.88 11.83 24.22
N TYR A 167 -13.98 10.99 23.69
CA TYR A 167 -14.30 9.64 23.24
C TYR A 167 -14.86 8.80 24.40
N GLU A 168 -14.15 8.76 25.52
CA GLU A 168 -14.52 7.96 26.70
C GLU A 168 -15.86 8.38 27.28
N LYS A 169 -16.10 9.70 27.36
CA LYS A 169 -17.35 10.23 27.92
C LYS A 169 -18.58 9.93 27.06
N VAL A 170 -18.42 9.94 25.74
CA VAL A 170 -19.54 9.71 24.82
C VAL A 170 -19.77 8.21 24.57
N THR A 171 -18.70 7.42 24.54
CA THR A 171 -18.78 5.97 24.22
C THR A 171 -18.84 5.06 25.45
N GLY A 172 -18.37 5.53 26.61
CA GLY A 172 -18.15 4.71 27.80
C GLY A 172 -17.01 3.70 27.67
N LYS A 173 -16.18 3.79 26.62
CA LYS A 173 -15.07 2.87 26.33
C LYS A 173 -13.73 3.56 26.50
N GLN A 174 -12.74 2.84 27.01
CA GLN A 174 -11.36 3.31 27.15
C GLN A 174 -10.80 3.76 25.79
N ALA A 175 -10.24 4.97 25.74
CA ALA A 175 -9.53 5.46 24.57
C ALA A 175 -8.07 4.99 24.58
N TYR A 176 -7.53 4.73 23.39
CA TYR A 176 -6.12 4.41 23.17
C TYR A 176 -5.65 5.06 21.87
N CYS A 177 -4.36 5.39 21.80
CA CYS A 177 -3.72 5.91 20.60
C CYS A 177 -3.06 4.78 19.81
N PHE A 178 -3.03 4.91 18.50
CA PHE A 178 -2.32 4.00 17.60
C PHE A 178 -1.93 4.74 16.32
N SER A 179 -0.87 4.27 15.67
CA SER A 179 -0.41 4.79 14.38
C SER A 179 -1.06 4.04 13.23
N ILE A 180 -1.19 4.73 12.09
CA ILE A 180 -1.66 4.17 10.82
C ILE A 180 -0.73 4.59 9.69
N GLY A 181 -0.59 3.75 8.66
CA GLY A 181 0.18 4.10 7.45
C GLY A 181 -0.60 5.00 6.46
N GLY A 182 -1.91 5.18 6.68
CA GLY A 182 -2.76 6.06 5.89
C GLY A 182 -2.43 7.54 6.13
N GLY A 183 -2.38 8.32 5.04
CA GLY A 183 -2.14 9.76 5.13
C GLY A 183 -3.39 10.53 5.52
N THR A 184 -3.24 11.59 6.31
CA THR A 184 -4.33 12.53 6.64
C THR A 184 -3.83 13.98 6.60
N TYR A 185 -4.74 14.95 6.62
CA TYR A 185 -4.38 16.37 6.71
C TYR A 185 -3.66 16.74 8.02
N ALA A 186 -3.71 15.88 9.04
CA ALA A 186 -3.07 16.13 10.33
C ALA A 186 -1.57 16.43 10.17
N ARG A 187 -0.90 15.78 9.22
CA ARG A 187 0.53 15.97 8.95
C ARG A 187 0.92 17.37 8.47
N MET A 188 -0.03 18.22 8.13
CA MET A 188 0.22 19.61 7.73
C MET A 188 0.50 20.52 8.92
N PHE A 189 0.32 20.03 10.16
CA PHE A 189 0.48 20.78 11.39
C PHE A 189 1.25 19.94 12.42
N ASP A 190 2.17 20.55 13.17
CA ASP A 190 3.07 19.84 14.10
C ASP A 190 2.32 19.05 15.19
N ASP A 191 1.21 19.61 15.72
CA ASP A 191 0.47 19.05 16.86
C ASP A 191 -0.94 18.56 16.50
N CYS A 192 -1.19 18.19 15.23
CA CYS A 192 -2.50 17.71 14.80
C CYS A 192 -2.53 16.18 14.68
N VAL A 193 -3.68 15.56 14.95
CA VAL A 193 -3.88 14.11 14.82
C VAL A 193 -5.16 13.81 14.05
N ALA A 194 -5.21 12.62 13.45
CA ALA A 194 -6.45 12.07 12.92
C ALA A 194 -7.32 11.52 14.07
N PHE A 195 -8.63 11.78 14.02
CA PHE A 195 -9.54 11.36 15.08
C PHE A 195 -10.92 10.94 14.54
N GLY A 196 -11.22 9.64 14.66
CA GLY A 196 -12.41 9.01 14.06
C GLY A 196 -12.28 8.83 12.54
N PRO A 197 -13.38 8.59 11.81
CA PRO A 197 -14.71 8.27 12.34
C PRO A 197 -14.92 6.78 12.66
N THR A 198 -13.98 5.91 12.26
CA THR A 198 -14.15 4.46 12.39
C THR A 198 -13.92 4.01 13.83
N PHE A 199 -14.87 3.25 14.39
CA PHE A 199 -14.78 2.72 15.74
C PHE A 199 -14.06 1.35 15.78
N PRO A 200 -13.43 0.98 16.92
CA PRO A 200 -12.82 -0.33 17.09
C PRO A 200 -13.80 -1.48 16.79
N GLY A 201 -13.35 -2.44 15.97
CA GLY A 201 -14.13 -3.60 15.54
C GLY A 201 -15.03 -3.36 14.32
N LYS A 202 -15.08 -2.14 13.77
CA LYS A 202 -15.75 -1.85 12.50
C LYS A 202 -14.85 -2.19 11.32
N PRO A 203 -15.43 -2.60 10.18
CA PRO A 203 -14.63 -2.83 8.97
C PRO A 203 -14.00 -1.53 8.49
N ASP A 204 -12.77 -1.61 8.03
CA ASP A 204 -12.13 -0.53 7.28
C ASP A 204 -12.51 -0.67 5.81
N LEU A 205 -13.40 0.20 5.35
CA LEU A 205 -14.01 0.14 4.02
C LEU A 205 -13.52 1.24 3.09
N ALA A 206 -12.60 2.10 3.55
CA ALA A 206 -12.06 3.17 2.73
C ALA A 206 -11.41 2.57 1.48
N HIS A 207 -11.74 3.10 0.30
CA HIS A 207 -11.23 2.62 -1.00
C HIS A 207 -11.67 1.20 -1.41
N HIS A 208 -12.67 0.63 -0.73
CA HIS A 208 -13.29 -0.63 -1.12
C HIS A 208 -14.63 -0.41 -1.85
N THR A 209 -15.07 -1.41 -2.64
CA THR A 209 -16.41 -1.39 -3.24
C THR A 209 -17.50 -1.41 -2.16
N ASN A 210 -18.58 -0.65 -2.37
CA ASN A 210 -19.68 -0.51 -1.41
C ASN A 210 -19.26 0.08 -0.05
N GLU A 211 -18.35 1.05 -0.06
CA GLU A 211 -17.96 1.82 1.14
C GLU A 211 -19.19 2.46 1.83
N TYR A 212 -19.27 2.32 3.16
CA TYR A 212 -20.37 2.87 3.96
C TYR A 212 -19.94 3.22 5.39
N ILE A 213 -20.78 4.00 6.08
CA ILE A 213 -20.75 4.19 7.53
C ILE A 213 -22.15 3.93 8.11
N GLU A 214 -22.23 3.26 9.26
CA GLU A 214 -23.52 3.08 9.93
C GLU A 214 -24.04 4.41 10.48
N ILE A 215 -25.34 4.68 10.31
CA ILE A 215 -25.98 5.89 10.83
C ILE A 215 -25.75 6.05 12.34
N LYS A 216 -25.78 4.95 13.09
CA LYS A 216 -25.49 4.96 14.53
C LYS A 216 -24.08 5.48 14.83
N ASP A 217 -23.09 5.02 14.08
CA ASP A 217 -21.69 5.43 14.25
C ASP A 217 -21.50 6.89 13.82
N LEU A 218 -22.16 7.31 12.74
CA LEU A 218 -22.17 8.72 12.33
C LEU A 218 -22.75 9.64 13.43
N MET A 219 -23.88 9.25 14.03
CA MET A 219 -24.49 10.00 15.13
C MET A 219 -23.62 10.00 16.40
N GLN A 220 -22.89 8.91 16.66
CA GLN A 220 -21.95 8.82 17.77
C GLN A 220 -20.74 9.75 17.56
N ASN A 221 -20.17 9.76 16.35
CA ASN A 221 -19.11 10.70 15.98
C ASN A 221 -19.55 12.16 16.12
N LEU A 222 -20.76 12.51 15.69
CA LEU A 222 -21.31 13.86 15.86
C LEU A 222 -21.31 14.29 17.34
N ARG A 223 -21.71 13.40 18.25
CA ARG A 223 -21.69 13.67 19.70
C ARG A 223 -20.26 13.87 20.22
N ILE A 224 -19.32 13.03 19.79
CA ILE A 224 -17.90 13.15 20.15
C ILE A 224 -17.35 14.49 19.67
N TYR A 225 -17.51 14.82 18.39
CA TYR A 225 -16.99 16.07 17.81
C TYR A 225 -17.64 17.31 18.45
N THR A 226 -18.93 17.26 18.77
CA THR A 226 -19.61 18.34 19.51
C THR A 226 -18.99 18.55 20.89
N TYR A 227 -18.67 17.46 21.60
CA TYR A 227 -18.01 17.53 22.89
C TYR A 227 -16.60 18.12 22.77
N VAL A 228 -15.81 17.63 21.82
CA VAL A 228 -14.45 18.13 21.56
C VAL A 228 -14.47 19.64 21.27
N LEU A 229 -15.30 20.09 20.34
CA LEU A 229 -15.39 21.50 19.98
C LEU A 229 -15.82 22.36 21.18
N LYS A 230 -16.73 21.86 22.01
CA LYS A 230 -17.15 22.54 23.24
C LYS A 230 -16.03 22.63 24.29
N GLU A 231 -15.20 21.60 24.44
CA GLU A 231 -14.11 21.59 25.44
C GLU A 231 -12.83 22.28 24.97
N LEU A 232 -12.62 22.40 23.65
CA LEU A 232 -11.50 23.13 23.07
C LEU A 232 -11.78 24.63 22.91
N ALA A 233 -13.05 25.05 22.84
CA ALA A 233 -13.44 26.44 22.74
C ALA A 233 -13.58 27.18 24.09
N LYS A 234 -13.28 26.52 25.21
CA LYS A 234 -13.21 27.12 26.55
C LYS A 234 -11.79 27.57 26.86
#